data_AF-A0A5D2M5R3-F1
#
_entry.id   AF-A0A5D2M5R3-F1
#
_cell.length_a   1.000
_cell.length_b   1.000
_cell.length_c   1.000
_cell.angle_alpha   90.00
_cell.angle_beta   90.00
_cell.angle_gamma   90.00
#
_symmetry.space_group_name_H-M   'P 1'
#
loop_
_entity.id
_entity.type
_entity.pdbx_description
1 polymer ?
#
loop_
_entity_poly.entity_id
_entity_poly.type
_entity_poly.pdbx_seq_one_letter_code
_entity_poly.pdbx_strand_id
1 'polypeptide(L)'
;MSCSSPMRKTSCLSCRFSRSLRLSARTAALTTVSTRENHLESSSTSSPSSPPPLAEAGGDSWSTLLPELLVEIMERVEASEEMWPDRKNVVSSACVCKKWREVTREIVKASSQNSGKITFPSCLKQPGPREFPNQCIIKRNKKNSTFFLYLALSPSFTEKGKFLLAARRYRHGAHIEYIISLDPNELSQGSNAYVGKLSSDFLGTNFKIYDSQPPHSGAKPSSSRASRRFASKQICPQVPAGNFEVGQVSYKFNLLKSRGPRRMVCSIQCPLPEDMADEKYLDDIKMKMPEHASSGHTILRNKAPRWHEHLQCWCLNFHGRVTVASVKNFQLAATVEESQLGGKEEEETVLQFGKVGDDTFTMDYRQPLSAFLAFAICLTSFGTKLACE
;
A
#
# COMPACT_ATOMS: atom_id res chain seq x y z
N MET A 1 14.64 20.16 58.77
CA MET A 1 14.16 18.87 58.25
C MET A 1 14.59 18.84 56.78
N SER A 2 15.85 18.53 56.43
CA SER A 2 16.60 17.27 56.66
C SER A 2 15.93 16.10 55.92
N CYS A 3 16.52 15.24 55.06
CA CYS A 3 17.86 15.02 54.48
C CYS A 3 17.68 14.02 53.28
N SER A 4 18.58 13.74 52.31
CA SER A 4 19.88 14.29 51.85
C SER A 4 20.20 13.74 50.43
N SER A 5 21.19 14.33 49.72
CA SER A 5 21.82 13.78 48.49
C SER A 5 22.91 12.73 48.81
N PRO A 6 23.69 12.14 47.86
CA PRO A 6 23.59 12.02 46.38
C PRO A 6 23.83 10.57 45.85
N MET A 7 23.82 10.34 44.52
CA MET A 7 24.78 9.45 43.82
C MET A 7 24.63 9.51 42.28
N ARG A 8 25.75 9.33 41.54
CA ARG A 8 25.79 9.17 40.06
C ARG A 8 26.18 7.73 39.71
N LYS A 9 25.68 7.18 38.59
CA LYS A 9 26.52 6.45 37.57
C LYS A 9 25.73 5.97 36.32
N THR A 10 26.21 6.41 35.16
CA THR A 10 26.41 5.71 33.87
C THR A 10 25.42 4.64 33.32
N SER A 11 24.90 4.92 32.12
CA SER A 11 24.91 4.09 30.89
C SER A 11 24.53 2.59 30.91
N CYS A 12 23.51 2.21 30.11
CA CYS A 12 23.69 1.28 28.97
C CYS A 12 22.45 1.18 28.04
N LEU A 13 22.69 0.70 26.82
CA LEU A 13 21.72 0.54 25.72
C LEU A 13 20.79 -0.69 25.88
N SER A 14 19.57 -0.63 25.31
CA SER A 14 18.80 -1.84 24.95
C SER A 14 17.68 -1.54 23.95
N CYS A 15 17.86 -1.93 22.69
CA CYS A 15 16.80 -1.92 21.67
C CYS A 15 15.60 -2.80 22.07
N ARG A 16 14.37 -2.27 21.99
CA ARG A 16 13.13 -3.06 22.06
C ARG A 16 12.41 -3.06 20.72
N PHE A 17 12.80 -3.97 19.83
CA PHE A 17 11.98 -4.34 18.67
C PHE A 17 10.97 -5.45 19.03
N SER A 18 9.83 -5.44 18.35
CA SER A 18 8.63 -6.20 18.71
C SER A 18 8.84 -7.72 18.82
N ARG A 19 8.29 -8.33 19.88
CA ARG A 19 8.38 -9.77 20.18
C ARG A 19 7.51 -10.68 19.28
N SER A 20 6.68 -10.13 18.40
CA SER A 20 5.60 -10.88 17.73
C SER A 20 6.05 -11.91 16.67
N LEU A 21 7.29 -11.84 16.18
CA LEU A 21 7.75 -12.67 15.04
C LEU A 21 8.56 -13.92 15.42
N ARG A 22 8.86 -14.17 16.71
CA ARG A 22 9.72 -15.31 17.11
C ARG A 22 9.01 -16.61 17.46
N LEU A 23 7.67 -16.64 17.54
CA LEU A 23 6.95 -17.84 18.00
C LEU A 23 6.71 -18.91 16.91
N SER A 24 6.82 -18.56 15.62
CA SER A 24 6.44 -19.47 14.52
C SER A 24 7.57 -20.39 14.04
N ALA A 25 8.79 -20.26 14.57
CA ALA A 25 10.01 -20.90 14.02
C ALA A 25 10.58 -22.02 14.90
N ARG A 26 9.78 -22.64 15.78
CA ARG A 26 10.28 -23.62 16.78
C ARG A 26 9.53 -24.95 16.87
N THR A 27 8.70 -25.29 15.88
CA THR A 27 7.84 -26.50 15.92
C THR A 27 7.95 -27.36 14.66
N ALA A 28 9.16 -27.50 14.09
CA ALA A 28 9.39 -28.31 12.89
C ALA A 28 10.79 -28.95 12.85
N ALA A 29 11.13 -29.76 13.87
CA ALA A 29 12.23 -30.74 13.82
C ALA A 29 12.18 -31.68 15.04
N LEU A 30 11.57 -32.88 14.89
CA LEU A 30 11.86 -34.10 15.68
C LEU A 30 10.89 -35.24 15.32
N THR A 31 11.20 -35.98 14.25
CA THR A 31 10.73 -37.37 14.05
C THR A 31 11.67 -38.10 13.09
N THR A 32 12.67 -38.78 13.64
CA THR A 32 13.35 -39.91 13.00
C THR A 32 13.46 -41.02 14.04
N VAL A 33 12.97 -42.21 13.68
CA VAL A 33 12.88 -43.36 14.57
C VAL A 33 14.24 -44.08 14.62
N SER A 34 14.65 -44.49 15.82
CA SER A 34 15.84 -45.31 16.03
C SER A 34 15.45 -46.79 16.14
N THR A 35 16.08 -47.63 15.31
CA THR A 35 16.15 -49.08 15.52
C THR A 35 17.58 -49.45 15.93
N ARG A 36 17.70 -50.20 17.04
CA ARG A 36 18.95 -50.75 17.56
C ARG A 36 19.29 -52.06 16.86
N GLU A 37 20.57 -52.35 16.71
CA GLU A 37 21.12 -53.70 16.85
C GLU A 37 22.44 -53.64 17.65
N ASN A 38 22.72 -54.70 18.40
CA ASN A 38 23.92 -54.86 19.24
C ASN A 38 24.86 -55.87 18.60
N HIS A 39 26.19 -55.72 18.77
CA HIS A 39 27.06 -56.88 19.06
C HIS A 39 28.34 -56.47 19.81
N LEU A 40 28.99 -57.45 20.44
CA LEU A 40 29.96 -57.31 21.54
C LEU A 40 31.44 -57.48 21.13
N GLU A 41 32.34 -56.97 21.99
CA GLU A 41 33.75 -57.37 22.25
C GLU A 41 34.79 -57.23 21.11
N SER A 42 35.94 -56.59 21.30
CA SER A 42 36.99 -56.94 22.28
C SER A 42 38.13 -55.89 22.33
N SER A 43 39.12 -56.08 23.20
CA SER A 43 40.13 -55.08 23.60
C SER A 43 41.51 -55.20 22.96
N SER A 44 42.15 -54.07 22.61
CA SER A 44 43.62 -53.91 22.68
C SER A 44 44.09 -52.45 22.62
N THR A 45 45.09 -52.10 23.44
CA THR A 45 45.73 -50.78 23.53
C THR A 45 46.76 -50.50 22.43
N SER A 46 46.66 -49.34 21.77
CA SER A 46 47.84 -48.59 21.27
C SER A 46 47.49 -47.15 20.83
N SER A 47 48.04 -46.16 21.53
CA SER A 47 48.41 -44.86 20.92
C SER A 47 49.75 -45.03 20.16
N PRO A 48 50.21 -44.12 19.26
CA PRO A 48 49.69 -42.77 19.01
C PRO A 48 49.59 -42.34 17.52
N SER A 49 48.67 -41.43 17.22
CA SER A 49 48.89 -40.42 16.18
C SER A 49 47.93 -39.25 16.38
N SER A 50 48.46 -38.03 16.51
CA SER A 50 47.66 -36.81 16.44
C SER A 50 46.86 -36.81 15.13
N PRO A 51 45.58 -36.40 15.13
CA PRO A 51 44.91 -36.09 13.87
C PRO A 51 45.72 -35.00 13.16
N PRO A 52 45.79 -34.98 11.82
CA PRO A 52 46.12 -33.73 11.14
C PRO A 52 45.12 -32.66 11.64
N PRO A 53 45.51 -31.37 11.74
CA PRO A 53 44.53 -30.34 12.00
C PRO A 53 43.45 -30.50 10.93
N LEU A 54 42.22 -30.74 11.36
CA LEU A 54 41.06 -30.62 10.47
C LEU A 54 41.21 -29.24 9.85
N ALA A 55 41.49 -29.20 8.55
CA ALA A 55 41.38 -27.96 7.81
C ALA A 55 40.02 -27.40 8.18
N GLU A 56 39.99 -26.17 8.70
CA GLU A 56 38.72 -25.51 8.96
C GLU A 56 37.99 -25.52 7.62
N ALA A 57 37.00 -26.40 7.48
CA ALA A 57 36.01 -26.32 6.45
C ALA A 57 35.24 -25.05 6.81
N GLY A 58 35.79 -23.92 6.37
CA GLY A 58 35.29 -22.58 6.59
C GLY A 58 33.95 -22.51 5.91
N GLY A 59 32.91 -22.95 6.64
CA GLY A 59 31.64 -23.30 6.06
C GLY A 59 31.13 -22.11 5.27
N ASP A 60 30.93 -22.32 3.97
CA ASP A 60 30.61 -21.28 3.00
C ASP A 60 29.35 -20.52 3.42
N SER A 61 29.59 -19.46 4.18
CA SER A 61 28.53 -18.71 4.82
C SER A 61 27.86 -17.87 3.75
N TRP A 62 26.52 -17.81 3.77
CA TRP A 62 25.75 -16.91 2.91
C TRP A 62 26.14 -15.42 3.06
N SER A 63 26.98 -15.06 4.04
CA SER A 63 27.63 -13.76 4.18
C SER A 63 28.83 -13.52 3.26
N THR A 64 29.55 -14.56 2.81
CA THR A 64 30.70 -14.46 1.89
C THR A 64 30.32 -14.58 0.41
N LEU A 65 29.06 -14.92 0.11
CA LEU A 65 28.53 -15.03 -1.25
C LEU A 65 28.86 -13.78 -2.10
N LEU A 66 29.41 -14.02 -3.30
CA LEU A 66 29.73 -12.98 -4.28
C LEU A 66 28.49 -12.12 -4.61
N PRO A 67 28.61 -10.79 -4.76
CA PRO A 67 27.48 -9.91 -5.08
C PRO A 67 26.65 -10.36 -6.29
N GLU A 68 27.31 -10.89 -7.31
CA GLU A 68 26.72 -11.30 -8.59
C GLU A 68 25.79 -12.51 -8.41
N LEU A 69 26.25 -13.52 -7.67
CA LEU A 69 25.44 -14.70 -7.31
C LEU A 69 24.25 -14.32 -6.42
N LEU A 70 24.41 -13.31 -5.54
CA LEU A 70 23.32 -12.80 -4.73
C LEU A 70 22.24 -12.10 -5.56
N VAL A 71 22.64 -11.36 -6.60
CA VAL A 71 21.72 -10.77 -7.58
C VAL A 71 20.98 -11.87 -8.32
N GLU A 72 21.69 -12.83 -8.90
CA GLU A 72 21.12 -13.94 -9.69
C GLU A 72 20.12 -14.80 -8.89
N ILE A 73 20.43 -15.11 -7.61
CA ILE A 73 19.50 -15.81 -6.70
C ILE A 73 18.23 -14.98 -6.47
N MET A 74 18.39 -13.68 -6.20
CA MET A 74 17.26 -12.80 -5.88
C MET A 74 16.40 -12.47 -7.12
N GLU A 75 16.99 -12.39 -8.31
CA GLU A 75 16.25 -12.30 -9.57
C GLU A 75 15.39 -13.54 -9.81
N ARG A 76 15.94 -14.75 -9.60
CA ARG A 76 15.18 -16.00 -9.68
C ARG A 76 14.01 -16.03 -8.70
N VAL A 77 14.24 -15.67 -7.43
CA VAL A 77 13.18 -15.62 -6.40
C VAL A 77 12.09 -14.60 -6.77
N GLU A 78 12.48 -13.41 -7.24
CA GLU A 78 11.54 -12.36 -7.65
C GLU A 78 10.69 -12.74 -8.87
N ALA A 79 11.28 -13.48 -9.81
CA ALA A 79 10.60 -14.03 -10.98
C ALA A 79 9.66 -15.19 -10.64
N SER A 80 10.06 -16.10 -9.74
CA SER A 80 9.27 -17.29 -9.39
C SER A 80 8.04 -17.00 -8.52
N GLU A 81 8.02 -15.89 -7.78
CA GLU A 81 6.97 -15.59 -6.80
C GLU A 81 6.08 -14.44 -7.29
N GLU A 82 4.94 -14.74 -7.92
CA GLU A 82 4.05 -13.68 -8.44
C GLU A 82 3.10 -13.11 -7.38
N MET A 83 2.53 -13.97 -6.53
CA MET A 83 1.46 -13.60 -5.60
C MET A 83 1.88 -13.73 -4.14
N TRP A 84 1.11 -13.09 -3.26
CA TRP A 84 1.16 -13.36 -1.83
C TRP A 84 0.30 -14.62 -1.54
N PRO A 85 0.72 -15.55 -0.65
CA PRO A 85 1.77 -15.44 0.36
C PRO A 85 3.18 -15.80 -0.07
N ASP A 86 3.40 -16.32 -1.28
CA ASP A 86 4.69 -16.91 -1.67
C ASP A 86 5.82 -15.89 -1.61
N ARG A 87 5.54 -14.64 -2.04
CA ARG A 87 6.39 -13.43 -1.90
C ARG A 87 6.86 -13.08 -0.49
N LYS A 88 6.58 -13.89 0.54
CA LYS A 88 7.22 -13.84 1.86
C LYS A 88 8.72 -14.16 1.78
N ASN A 89 9.19 -14.94 0.82
CA ASN A 89 10.62 -15.24 0.72
C ASN A 89 11.39 -14.01 0.24
N VAL A 90 10.88 -13.25 -0.75
CA VAL A 90 11.40 -11.91 -1.11
C VAL A 90 11.54 -11.00 0.13
N VAL A 91 10.53 -10.97 1.01
CA VAL A 91 10.60 -10.18 2.25
C VAL A 91 11.65 -10.73 3.22
N SER A 92 11.75 -12.06 3.35
CA SER A 92 12.73 -12.73 4.22
C SER A 92 14.16 -12.47 3.77
N SER A 93 14.43 -12.52 2.46
CA SER A 93 15.71 -12.12 1.84
C SER A 93 16.12 -10.70 2.24
N ALA A 94 15.21 -9.73 2.12
CA ALA A 94 15.46 -8.34 2.55
C ALA A 94 15.70 -8.17 4.08
N CYS A 95 15.40 -9.20 4.88
CA CYS A 95 15.62 -9.22 6.32
C CYS A 95 16.95 -9.86 6.74
N VAL A 96 17.67 -10.60 5.87
CA VAL A 96 18.90 -11.33 6.22
C VAL A 96 20.01 -10.40 6.73
N CYS A 97 20.47 -9.46 5.91
CA CYS A 97 21.50 -8.47 6.28
C CYS A 97 21.42 -7.21 5.40
N LYS A 98 22.33 -6.25 5.60
CA LYS A 98 22.37 -5.01 4.81
C LYS A 98 22.55 -5.27 3.30
N LYS A 99 23.54 -6.09 2.92
CA LYS A 99 23.84 -6.44 1.51
C LYS A 99 22.64 -7.06 0.80
N TRP A 100 22.02 -8.07 1.43
CA TRP A 100 20.80 -8.72 0.92
C TRP A 100 19.63 -7.72 0.78
N ARG A 101 19.44 -6.81 1.74
CA ARG A 101 18.39 -5.78 1.69
C ARG A 101 18.60 -4.78 0.55
N GLU A 102 19.84 -4.42 0.25
CA GLU A 102 20.18 -3.52 -0.84
C GLU A 102 19.93 -4.19 -2.19
N VAL A 103 20.43 -5.41 -2.39
CA VAL A 103 20.16 -6.20 -3.62
C VAL A 103 18.67 -6.46 -3.83
N THR A 104 17.95 -6.91 -2.79
CA THR A 104 16.50 -7.13 -2.88
C THR A 104 15.73 -5.85 -3.20
N ARG A 105 16.16 -4.69 -2.68
CA ARG A 105 15.52 -3.40 -2.97
C ARG A 105 15.65 -3.05 -4.44
N GLU A 106 16.84 -3.13 -5.02
CA GLU A 106 17.05 -2.70 -6.41
C GLU A 106 16.34 -3.65 -7.40
N ILE A 107 16.44 -4.97 -7.20
CA ILE A 107 15.74 -5.96 -8.02
C ILE A 107 14.22 -5.77 -7.96
N VAL A 108 13.67 -5.59 -6.76
CA VAL A 108 12.22 -5.36 -6.61
C VAL A 108 11.81 -3.98 -7.11
N LYS A 109 12.68 -2.95 -7.04
CA LYS A 109 12.40 -1.64 -7.63
C LYS A 109 12.28 -1.77 -9.15
N ALA A 110 13.27 -2.40 -9.81
CA ALA A 110 13.28 -2.64 -11.24
C ALA A 110 12.07 -3.49 -11.70
N SER A 111 11.79 -4.61 -11.01
CA SER A 111 10.64 -5.46 -11.35
C SER A 111 9.28 -4.87 -10.98
N SER A 112 9.21 -3.86 -10.09
CA SER A 112 7.96 -3.22 -9.67
C SER A 112 7.41 -2.20 -10.66
N GLN A 113 8.23 -1.73 -11.61
CA GLN A 113 7.73 -0.91 -12.71
C GLN A 113 6.70 -1.74 -13.51
N ASN A 114 5.45 -1.30 -13.50
CA ASN A 114 4.28 -1.87 -14.19
C ASN A 114 3.81 -3.27 -13.75
N SER A 115 4.54 -4.05 -12.94
CA SER A 115 4.08 -5.39 -12.53
C SER A 115 2.96 -5.41 -11.47
N GLY A 116 2.72 -4.29 -10.79
CA GLY A 116 1.67 -4.16 -9.77
C GLY A 116 1.80 -5.05 -8.51
N LYS A 117 2.92 -5.79 -8.38
CA LYS A 117 3.22 -6.71 -7.27
C LYS A 117 3.32 -5.96 -5.93
N ILE A 118 2.39 -6.22 -5.00
CA ILE A 118 2.37 -5.55 -3.68
C ILE A 118 3.20 -6.32 -2.64
N THR A 119 4.52 -6.12 -2.66
CA THR A 119 5.46 -6.78 -1.73
C THR A 119 5.73 -5.95 -0.49
N PHE A 120 6.21 -4.73 -0.69
CA PHE A 120 6.65 -3.79 0.35
C PHE A 120 5.71 -2.59 0.46
N PRO A 121 5.75 -1.82 1.57
CA PRO A 121 4.95 -0.60 1.73
C PRO A 121 5.12 0.44 0.62
N SER A 122 6.29 0.52 -0.03
CA SER A 122 6.54 1.42 -1.18
C SER A 122 5.65 1.11 -2.38
N CYS A 123 5.31 -0.17 -2.60
CA CYS A 123 4.43 -0.60 -3.68
C CYS A 123 3.00 -0.03 -3.56
N LEU A 124 2.58 0.40 -2.35
CA LEU A 124 1.22 0.90 -2.11
C LEU A 124 0.94 2.27 -2.76
N LYS A 125 2.00 2.98 -3.17
CA LYS A 125 1.92 4.24 -3.93
C LYS A 125 2.22 4.09 -5.42
N GLN A 126 2.69 2.92 -5.86
CA GLN A 126 2.89 2.61 -7.28
C GLN A 126 1.55 2.30 -7.96
N PRO A 127 1.41 2.56 -9.28
CA PRO A 127 0.24 2.14 -10.06
C PRO A 127 -0.03 0.63 -9.95
N GLY A 128 -1.32 0.25 -10.05
CA GLY A 128 -1.71 -1.15 -10.20
C GLY A 128 -1.35 -1.73 -11.59
N PRO A 129 -1.59 -3.03 -11.82
CA PRO A 129 -1.36 -3.64 -13.13
C PRO A 129 -2.30 -3.06 -14.21
N ARG A 130 -1.97 -3.30 -15.48
CA ARG A 130 -2.81 -2.93 -16.63
C ARG A 130 -3.88 -3.98 -16.90
N GLU A 131 -3.50 -5.23 -17.09
CA GLU A 131 -4.40 -6.29 -17.56
C GLU A 131 -5.45 -6.64 -16.49
N PHE A 132 -4.96 -6.97 -15.29
CA PHE A 132 -5.78 -7.49 -14.20
C PHE A 132 -5.83 -6.53 -13.00
N PRO A 133 -7.00 -6.35 -12.36
CA PRO A 133 -7.13 -5.44 -11.24
C PRO A 133 -6.59 -6.09 -9.96
N ASN A 134 -5.84 -5.33 -9.18
CA ASN A 134 -5.49 -5.72 -7.81
C ASN A 134 -6.78 -5.76 -6.96
N GLN A 135 -7.22 -6.97 -6.61
CA GLN A 135 -8.44 -7.20 -5.85
C GLN A 135 -8.21 -6.99 -4.36
N CYS A 136 -8.89 -6.03 -3.74
CA CYS A 136 -8.79 -5.74 -2.32
C CYS A 136 -10.13 -5.84 -1.60
N ILE A 137 -10.05 -5.94 -0.27
CA ILE A 137 -11.18 -5.94 0.66
C ILE A 137 -10.97 -4.82 1.68
N ILE A 138 -11.99 -3.98 1.87
CA ILE A 138 -12.04 -2.99 2.95
C ILE A 138 -12.95 -3.52 4.05
N LYS A 139 -12.40 -3.69 5.26
CA LYS A 139 -13.14 -4.05 6.48
C LYS A 139 -13.24 -2.84 7.39
N ARG A 140 -14.46 -2.44 7.77
CA ARG A 140 -14.74 -1.27 8.61
C ARG A 140 -14.95 -1.69 10.08
N ASN A 141 -14.47 -0.88 11.01
CA ASN A 141 -14.89 -0.94 12.40
C ASN A 141 -15.68 0.33 12.74
N LYS A 142 -17.00 0.18 12.93
CA LYS A 142 -17.90 1.29 13.29
C LYS A 142 -17.57 1.90 14.65
N LYS A 143 -17.08 1.11 15.63
CA LYS A 143 -16.91 1.55 17.03
C LYS A 143 -15.86 2.66 17.20
N ASN A 144 -14.74 2.54 16.50
CA ASN A 144 -13.61 3.48 16.55
C ASN A 144 -13.48 4.33 15.26
N SER A 145 -14.39 4.13 14.30
CA SER A 145 -14.37 4.69 12.95
C SER A 145 -13.09 4.42 12.16
N THR A 146 -12.52 3.21 12.30
CA THR A 146 -11.40 2.75 11.47
C THR A 146 -11.82 1.90 10.29
N PHE A 147 -10.94 1.84 9.30
CA PHE A 147 -11.06 1.11 8.05
C PHE A 147 -9.73 0.40 7.80
N PHE A 148 -9.78 -0.83 7.33
CA PHE A 148 -8.60 -1.66 7.10
C PHE A 148 -8.66 -2.19 5.67
N LEU A 149 -7.64 -1.91 4.88
CA LEU A 149 -7.46 -2.39 3.52
C LEU A 149 -6.61 -3.67 3.54
N TYR A 150 -7.08 -4.68 2.82
CA TYR A 150 -6.37 -5.93 2.62
C TYR A 150 -6.35 -6.31 1.14
N LEU A 151 -5.24 -6.85 0.65
CA LEU A 151 -5.19 -7.56 -0.63
C LEU A 151 -5.90 -8.91 -0.48
N ALA A 152 -6.84 -9.21 -1.37
CA ALA A 152 -7.51 -10.50 -1.41
C ALA A 152 -6.55 -11.58 -1.93
N LEU A 153 -6.55 -12.76 -1.29
CA LEU A 153 -5.73 -13.91 -1.67
C LEU A 153 -6.58 -15.06 -2.24
N SER A 154 -7.89 -14.92 -2.13
CA SER A 154 -8.90 -15.88 -2.58
C SER A 154 -10.14 -15.08 -3.04
N PRO A 155 -10.94 -15.59 -4.00
CA PRO A 155 -12.26 -15.05 -4.30
C PRO A 155 -13.19 -15.01 -3.07
N SER A 156 -12.94 -15.83 -2.05
CA SER A 156 -13.74 -15.85 -0.82
C SER A 156 -13.42 -14.67 0.11
N PHE A 157 -14.41 -13.81 0.37
CA PHE A 157 -14.29 -12.63 1.26
C PHE A 157 -14.11 -12.95 2.76
N THR A 158 -14.14 -14.24 3.11
CA THR A 158 -14.04 -14.79 4.47
C THR A 158 -12.66 -14.55 5.07
N GLU A 159 -11.60 -14.78 4.30
CA GLU A 159 -10.23 -14.59 4.77
C GLU A 159 -9.88 -13.11 5.00
N LYS A 160 -8.86 -12.86 5.84
CA LYS A 160 -8.37 -11.49 6.05
C LYS A 160 -7.44 -11.00 4.95
N GLY A 161 -6.79 -11.89 4.19
CA GLY A 161 -5.83 -11.50 3.16
C GLY A 161 -4.57 -10.80 3.69
N LYS A 162 -3.78 -10.17 2.82
CA LYS A 162 -2.58 -9.40 3.23
C LYS A 162 -2.99 -8.00 3.65
N PHE A 163 -2.71 -7.61 4.89
CA PHE A 163 -2.93 -6.23 5.35
C PHE A 163 -2.05 -5.23 4.58
N LEU A 164 -2.65 -4.11 4.13
CA LEU A 164 -1.99 -3.07 3.34
C LEU A 164 -1.98 -1.71 4.05
N LEU A 165 -3.15 -1.20 4.42
CA LEU A 165 -3.34 0.15 4.98
C LEU A 165 -4.43 0.15 6.05
N ALA A 166 -4.30 1.03 7.03
CA ALA A 166 -5.38 1.40 7.93
C ALA A 166 -5.72 2.88 7.76
N ALA A 167 -6.97 3.25 7.99
CA ALA A 167 -7.42 4.63 8.02
C ALA A 167 -8.37 4.87 9.19
N ARG A 168 -8.32 6.07 9.79
CA ARG A 168 -9.28 6.49 10.83
C ARG A 168 -9.95 7.79 10.49
N ARG A 169 -11.27 7.82 10.56
CA ARG A 169 -12.08 9.03 10.41
C ARG A 169 -12.06 9.86 11.69
N TYR A 170 -11.75 11.13 11.54
CA TYR A 170 -11.86 12.19 12.54
C TYR A 170 -12.92 13.21 12.10
N ARG A 171 -13.57 13.84 13.09
CA ARG A 171 -14.54 14.93 12.85
C ARG A 171 -14.01 16.19 13.52
N HIS A 172 -13.60 17.16 12.72
CA HIS A 172 -13.10 18.45 13.18
C HIS A 172 -14.19 19.51 12.95
N GLY A 173 -15.13 19.57 13.90
CA GLY A 173 -16.34 20.38 13.80
C GLY A 173 -17.24 19.88 12.65
N ALA A 174 -17.31 20.68 11.59
CA ALA A 174 -18.04 20.37 10.36
C ALA A 174 -17.20 19.58 9.34
N HIS A 175 -15.87 19.65 9.40
CA HIS A 175 -14.99 18.96 8.45
C HIS A 175 -14.72 17.52 8.88
N ILE A 176 -14.54 16.63 7.90
CA ILE A 176 -14.15 15.24 8.10
C ILE A 176 -12.72 15.08 7.61
N GLU A 177 -11.87 14.44 8.40
CA GLU A 177 -10.53 14.03 7.97
C GLU A 177 -10.36 12.52 8.12
N TYR A 178 -9.54 11.89 7.27
CA TYR A 178 -9.08 10.54 7.46
C TYR A 178 -7.56 10.51 7.48
N ILE A 179 -6.96 10.00 8.56
CA ILE A 179 -5.52 9.74 8.62
C ILE A 179 -5.29 8.32 8.13
N ILE A 180 -4.39 8.12 7.16
CA ILE A 180 -4.03 6.84 6.54
C ILE A 180 -2.63 6.43 7.00
N SER A 181 -2.46 5.17 7.40
CA SER A 181 -1.26 4.64 8.05
C SER A 181 -0.91 3.21 7.59
N LEU A 182 0.38 2.87 7.66
CA LEU A 182 0.92 1.51 7.52
C LEU A 182 0.75 0.65 8.77
N ASP A 183 0.40 1.24 9.93
CA ASP A 183 0.17 0.49 11.18
C ASP A 183 -1.29 0.69 11.64
N PRO A 184 -2.06 -0.39 11.86
CA PRO A 184 -3.44 -0.30 12.32
C PRO A 184 -3.61 0.24 13.74
N ASN A 185 -2.53 0.35 14.51
CA ASN A 185 -2.50 0.86 15.89
C ASN A 185 -2.00 2.32 15.94
N GLU A 186 -1.13 2.73 15.02
CA GLU A 186 -0.58 4.10 14.95
C GLU A 186 -1.29 4.96 13.89
N LEU A 187 -2.44 5.53 14.27
CA LEU A 187 -3.30 6.31 13.38
C LEU A 187 -3.18 7.83 13.67
N SER A 188 -1.96 8.35 13.66
CA SER A 188 -1.68 9.78 13.88
C SER A 188 -0.76 10.36 12.79
N GLN A 189 -0.91 11.66 12.49
CA GLN A 189 -0.10 12.33 11.46
C GLN A 189 1.39 12.46 11.86
N GLY A 190 1.72 12.28 13.15
CA GLY A 190 3.08 12.32 13.68
C GLY A 190 3.73 10.93 13.85
N SER A 191 3.05 9.84 13.48
CA SER A 191 3.64 8.50 13.47
C SER A 191 4.52 8.30 12.23
N ASN A 192 5.60 7.53 12.38
CA ASN A 192 6.44 7.08 11.27
C ASN A 192 5.68 6.17 10.28
N ALA A 193 4.52 5.64 10.66
CA ALA A 193 3.65 4.86 9.79
C ALA A 193 2.70 5.73 8.93
N TYR A 194 2.69 7.06 9.10
CA TYR A 194 1.80 7.97 8.36
C TYR A 194 2.06 7.98 6.84
N VAL A 195 1.02 7.64 6.07
CA VAL A 195 1.07 7.54 4.60
C VAL A 195 0.50 8.78 3.91
N GLY A 196 -0.52 9.39 4.52
CA GLY A 196 -1.25 10.50 3.94
C GLY A 196 -2.60 10.76 4.62
N LYS A 197 -3.31 11.77 4.14
CA LYS A 197 -4.58 12.25 4.73
C LYS A 197 -5.62 12.56 3.66
N LEU A 198 -6.88 12.26 3.94
CA LEU A 198 -8.05 12.78 3.22
C LEU A 198 -8.67 13.91 4.05
N SER A 199 -9.07 15.03 3.43
CA SER A 199 -9.76 16.13 4.12
C SER A 199 -10.99 16.58 3.31
N SER A 200 -12.15 16.76 3.96
CA SER A 200 -13.39 17.19 3.31
C SER A 200 -13.64 18.69 3.43
N ASP A 201 -14.38 19.24 2.47
CA ASP A 201 -15.11 20.49 2.64
C ASP A 201 -16.21 20.35 3.72
N PHE A 202 -16.88 21.46 4.01
CA PHE A 202 -17.96 21.55 4.99
C PHE A 202 -19.20 20.70 4.60
N LEU A 203 -19.46 20.56 3.30
CA LEU A 203 -20.67 19.92 2.77
C LEU A 203 -20.52 18.40 2.58
N GLY A 204 -19.29 17.88 2.67
CA GLY A 204 -18.97 16.47 2.37
C GLY A 204 -19.02 16.16 0.87
N THR A 205 -18.87 17.18 0.03
CA THR A 205 -19.00 17.11 -1.43
C THR A 205 -17.68 17.19 -2.16
N ASN A 206 -16.67 17.85 -1.57
CA ASN A 206 -15.31 17.91 -2.12
C ASN A 206 -14.33 17.36 -1.09
N PHE A 207 -13.38 16.56 -1.54
CA PHE A 207 -12.33 15.97 -0.71
C PHE A 207 -10.97 16.18 -1.38
N LYS A 208 -9.95 16.52 -0.59
CA LYS A 208 -8.56 16.61 -1.02
C LYS A 208 -7.75 15.45 -0.44
N ILE A 209 -6.93 14.82 -1.27
CA ILE A 209 -6.03 13.72 -0.93
C ILE A 209 -4.62 14.28 -0.78
N TYR A 210 -3.99 14.01 0.36
CA TYR A 210 -2.65 14.44 0.70
C TYR A 210 -1.73 13.25 0.90
N ASP A 211 -0.58 13.26 0.25
CA ASP A 211 0.52 12.32 0.45
C ASP A 211 1.50 12.84 1.52
N SER A 212 2.13 11.93 2.28
CA SER A 212 3.18 12.24 3.26
C SER A 212 4.55 12.59 2.67
N GLN A 213 4.82 12.18 1.43
CA GLN A 213 6.08 12.33 0.71
C GLN A 213 5.98 13.42 -0.36
N PRO A 214 7.06 14.20 -0.59
CA PRO A 214 7.07 15.23 -1.63
C PRO A 214 7.01 14.59 -3.03
N PRO A 215 6.22 15.14 -3.98
CA PRO A 215 6.14 14.62 -5.35
C PRO A 215 7.40 14.91 -6.19
N HIS A 216 8.25 15.85 -5.76
CA HIS A 216 9.54 16.16 -6.37
C HIS A 216 10.46 16.83 -5.34
N SER A 217 11.77 16.84 -5.59
CA SER A 217 12.74 17.51 -4.72
C SER A 217 12.43 19.01 -4.60
N GLY A 218 12.39 19.54 -3.39
CA GLY A 218 12.05 20.96 -3.12
C GLY A 218 10.54 21.29 -3.10
N ALA A 219 9.64 20.32 -3.30
CA ALA A 219 8.20 20.54 -3.21
C ALA A 219 7.81 21.14 -1.84
N LYS A 220 6.94 22.14 -1.84
CA LYS A 220 6.46 22.80 -0.61
C LYS A 220 5.18 22.11 -0.09
N PRO A 221 5.13 21.69 1.18
CA PRO A 221 3.93 21.06 1.74
C PRO A 221 2.78 22.06 1.87
N SER A 222 1.54 21.59 1.70
CA SER A 222 0.35 22.42 1.90
C SER A 222 0.28 22.96 3.34
N SER A 223 0.13 24.28 3.46
CA SER A 223 0.26 25.01 4.72
C SER A 223 -0.99 24.96 5.59
N SER A 224 -1.39 23.76 6.02
CA SER A 224 -2.48 23.63 7.00
C SER A 224 -2.08 24.29 8.32
N ARG A 225 -2.87 25.29 8.78
CA ARG A 225 -2.59 26.05 10.02
C ARG A 225 -2.49 25.17 11.27
N ALA A 226 -3.00 23.93 11.22
CA ALA A 226 -2.94 22.93 12.27
C ALA A 226 -1.53 22.33 12.51
N SER A 227 -0.68 22.22 11.47
CA SER A 227 0.65 21.60 11.61
C SER A 227 1.62 22.36 12.52
N ARG A 228 1.36 23.63 12.86
CA ARG A 228 2.26 24.47 13.67
C ARG A 228 2.31 24.14 15.17
N ARG A 229 1.57 23.15 15.67
CA ARG A 229 1.51 22.81 17.11
C ARG A 229 2.29 21.56 17.55
N PHE A 230 2.88 20.81 16.62
CA PHE A 230 3.67 19.60 16.94
C PHE A 230 5.14 19.73 16.57
N ALA A 231 5.77 20.83 17.01
CA ALA A 231 7.23 20.89 17.15
C ALA A 231 7.66 20.08 18.39
N SER A 232 7.59 18.74 18.30
CA SER A 232 8.23 17.88 19.30
C SER A 232 9.75 18.10 19.22
N LYS A 233 10.40 18.35 20.37
CA LYS A 233 11.85 18.53 20.47
C LYS A 233 12.59 17.19 20.36
N GLN A 234 12.27 16.39 19.34
CA GLN A 234 12.93 15.12 19.07
C GLN A 234 13.79 15.28 17.82
N ILE A 235 15.11 15.17 18.02
CA ILE A 235 16.11 15.24 16.97
C ILE A 235 16.09 13.92 16.19
N CYS A 236 15.10 13.75 15.31
CA CYS A 236 15.09 12.72 14.29
C CYS A 236 15.57 13.34 12.97
N PRO A 237 16.59 12.77 12.29
CA PRO A 237 17.10 13.30 11.03
C PRO A 237 16.18 13.03 9.83
N GLN A 238 14.99 12.46 10.03
CA GLN A 238 14.00 12.31 8.97
C GLN A 238 13.17 13.58 8.82
N VAL A 239 13.05 14.06 7.58
CA VAL A 239 12.22 15.20 7.20
C VAL A 239 10.79 14.95 7.69
N PRO A 240 10.15 15.89 8.42
CA PRO A 240 8.78 15.73 8.87
C PRO A 240 7.85 15.43 7.69
N ALA A 241 7.02 14.40 7.84
CA ALA A 241 6.04 14.03 6.82
C ALA A 241 5.18 15.24 6.44
N GLY A 242 5.23 15.60 5.16
CA GLY A 242 4.48 16.74 4.64
C GLY A 242 3.01 16.40 4.41
N ASN A 243 2.29 17.35 3.81
CA ASN A 243 0.97 17.11 3.25
C ASN A 243 0.99 17.67 1.83
N PHE A 244 1.24 16.82 0.84
CA PHE A 244 1.34 17.21 -0.57
C PHE A 244 0.05 16.81 -1.27
N GLU A 245 -0.64 17.77 -1.88
CA GLU A 245 -1.93 17.48 -2.53
C GLU A 245 -1.69 16.67 -3.81
N VAL A 246 -2.23 15.45 -3.86
CA VAL A 246 -2.04 14.49 -4.98
C VAL A 246 -3.34 14.11 -5.67
N GLY A 247 -4.47 14.68 -5.23
CA GLY A 247 -5.74 14.49 -5.89
C GLY A 247 -6.93 15.11 -5.19
N GLN A 248 -8.04 15.19 -5.90
CA GLN A 248 -9.31 15.73 -5.45
C GLN A 248 -10.45 14.79 -5.88
N VAL A 249 -11.47 14.64 -5.03
CA VAL A 249 -12.72 13.95 -5.34
C VAL A 249 -13.88 14.91 -5.13
N SER A 250 -14.69 15.11 -6.16
CA SER A 250 -15.84 16.01 -6.15
C SER A 250 -17.12 15.28 -6.53
N TYR A 251 -18.15 15.44 -5.71
CA TYR A 251 -19.51 14.97 -5.92
C TYR A 251 -20.38 16.14 -6.37
N LYS A 252 -21.07 16.00 -7.51
CA LYS A 252 -21.96 17.06 -8.01
C LYS A 252 -23.25 17.10 -7.17
N PHE A 253 -23.71 18.32 -6.94
CA PHE A 253 -24.99 18.62 -6.29
C PHE A 253 -26.15 18.30 -7.23
N ASN A 254 -27.21 17.68 -6.71
CA ASN A 254 -28.45 17.42 -7.43
C ASN A 254 -29.54 18.40 -6.95
N LEU A 255 -29.39 19.69 -7.28
CA LEU A 255 -30.21 20.78 -6.71
C LEU A 255 -31.71 20.73 -7.08
N LEU A 256 -32.08 19.99 -8.14
CA LEU A 256 -33.40 20.08 -8.80
C LEU A 256 -34.23 18.78 -8.75
N LYS A 257 -34.00 17.91 -7.75
CA LYS A 257 -34.74 16.64 -7.54
C LYS A 257 -34.79 15.69 -8.75
N SER A 258 -33.94 15.86 -9.76
CA SER A 258 -33.78 14.89 -10.83
C SER A 258 -33.27 13.58 -10.22
N ARG A 259 -34.12 12.54 -10.25
CA ARG A 259 -33.81 11.20 -9.75
C ARG A 259 -32.72 10.58 -10.62
N GLY A 260 -31.47 10.89 -10.30
CA GLY A 260 -30.30 10.57 -11.11
C GLY A 260 -29.16 9.98 -10.27
N PRO A 261 -28.36 9.06 -10.84
CA PRO A 261 -27.15 8.55 -10.21
C PRO A 261 -26.22 9.68 -9.77
N ARG A 262 -25.58 9.54 -8.61
CA ARG A 262 -24.58 10.51 -8.11
C ARG A 262 -23.46 10.64 -9.13
N ARG A 263 -23.13 11.88 -9.51
CA ARG A 263 -21.99 12.19 -10.39
C ARG A 263 -20.76 12.50 -9.53
N MET A 264 -19.72 11.70 -9.70
CA MET A 264 -18.45 11.74 -8.98
C MET A 264 -17.32 11.90 -10.00
N VAL A 265 -16.47 12.89 -9.77
CA VAL A 265 -15.28 13.19 -10.57
C VAL A 265 -14.08 13.15 -9.65
N CYS A 266 -13.04 12.42 -10.04
CA CYS A 266 -11.76 12.40 -9.35
C CYS A 266 -10.71 13.01 -10.28
N SER A 267 -9.90 13.93 -9.78
CA SER A 267 -8.66 14.36 -10.41
C SER A 267 -7.52 13.80 -9.57
N ILE A 268 -6.58 13.08 -10.18
CA ILE A 268 -5.41 12.53 -9.50
C ILE A 268 -4.15 13.03 -10.20
N GLN A 269 -3.14 13.44 -9.45
CA GLN A 269 -1.83 13.71 -10.01
C GLN A 269 -1.10 12.38 -10.22
N CYS A 270 -0.73 12.09 -11.46
CA CYS A 270 0.03 10.91 -11.81
C CYS A 270 1.50 11.32 -11.98
N PRO A 271 2.45 10.73 -11.23
CA PRO A 271 3.87 10.91 -11.55
C PRO A 271 4.12 10.40 -12.97
N LEU A 272 4.57 11.28 -13.86
CA LEU A 272 5.13 10.84 -15.15
C LEU A 272 6.44 10.07 -14.86
N PRO A 273 6.77 9.02 -15.62
CA PRO A 273 8.06 8.34 -15.48
C PRO A 273 9.22 9.32 -15.62
N GLU A 274 10.21 9.22 -14.75
CA GLU A 274 11.40 10.10 -14.75
C GLU A 274 12.25 9.92 -16.03
N ASP A 275 12.03 8.83 -16.78
CA ASP A 275 12.75 8.45 -18.01
C ASP A 275 12.44 9.32 -19.24
N MET A 276 11.60 10.36 -19.13
CA MET A 276 11.41 11.39 -20.17
C MET A 276 11.88 12.79 -19.74
N ALA A 277 12.80 12.89 -18.78
CA ALA A 277 13.41 14.13 -18.33
C ALA A 277 14.56 14.66 -19.23
N ASP A 278 14.49 14.41 -20.55
CA ASP A 278 15.40 15.01 -21.52
C ASP A 278 14.84 16.41 -21.87
N GLU A 279 15.40 17.46 -21.24
CA GLU A 279 14.85 18.84 -21.24
C GLU A 279 14.59 19.40 -22.65
N LYS A 280 15.25 18.85 -23.67
CA LYS A 280 15.18 19.28 -25.07
C LYS A 280 13.87 18.95 -25.81
N TYR A 281 13.04 18.04 -25.28
CA TYR A 281 11.78 17.63 -25.94
C TYR A 281 10.54 18.37 -25.40
N LEU A 282 10.69 19.10 -24.29
CA LEU A 282 9.56 19.72 -23.58
C LEU A 282 9.00 20.98 -24.26
N ASP A 283 9.81 21.75 -24.98
CA ASP A 283 9.35 22.95 -25.70
C ASP A 283 8.56 22.59 -26.98
N ASP A 284 8.93 21.52 -27.70
CA ASP A 284 8.22 21.10 -28.92
C ASP A 284 6.81 20.55 -28.63
N ILE A 285 6.61 19.86 -27.51
CA ILE A 285 5.26 19.42 -27.06
C ILE A 285 4.40 20.64 -26.68
N LYS A 286 5.02 21.65 -26.06
CA LYS A 286 4.34 22.83 -25.51
C LYS A 286 3.74 23.74 -26.59
N MET A 287 4.30 23.73 -27.81
CA MET A 287 3.74 24.47 -28.95
C MET A 287 2.61 23.75 -29.69
N LYS A 288 2.27 22.51 -29.34
CA LYS A 288 1.33 21.68 -30.12
C LYS A 288 0.10 21.18 -29.35
N MET A 289 0.00 21.46 -28.05
CA MET A 289 -1.13 21.03 -27.20
C MET A 289 -1.98 22.22 -26.74
N PRO A 290 -3.32 22.10 -26.67
CA PRO A 290 -4.18 23.13 -26.10
C PRO A 290 -3.84 23.40 -24.63
N GLU A 291 -3.98 24.66 -24.18
CA GLU A 291 -3.53 25.11 -22.85
C GLU A 291 -4.11 24.33 -21.65
N HIS A 292 -5.18 23.56 -21.85
CA HIS A 292 -5.80 22.70 -20.83
C HIS A 292 -5.16 21.31 -20.66
N ALA A 293 -4.31 20.85 -21.59
CA ALA A 293 -3.57 19.59 -21.45
C ALA A 293 -2.26 19.73 -20.64
N SER A 294 -1.97 20.92 -20.11
CA SER A 294 -0.73 21.28 -19.43
C SER A 294 -0.59 20.75 -17.99
N SER A 295 -1.65 20.15 -17.42
CA SER A 295 -1.61 19.59 -16.06
C SER A 295 -1.45 18.07 -16.09
N GLY A 296 -0.40 17.55 -15.45
CA GLY A 296 -0.13 16.10 -15.28
C GLY A 296 -1.11 15.39 -14.34
N HIS A 297 -2.41 15.51 -14.62
CA HIS A 297 -3.52 14.99 -13.83
C HIS A 297 -4.42 14.11 -14.69
N THR A 298 -4.75 12.91 -14.21
CA THR A 298 -5.76 12.07 -14.85
C THR A 298 -7.13 12.36 -14.24
N ILE A 299 -8.13 12.55 -15.11
CA ILE A 299 -9.54 12.69 -14.69
C ILE A 299 -10.23 11.34 -14.79
N LEU A 300 -10.76 10.87 -13.66
CA LEU A 300 -11.61 9.68 -13.57
C LEU A 300 -13.06 10.11 -13.30
N ARG A 301 -14.02 9.48 -13.96
CA ARG A 301 -15.46 9.75 -13.79
C ARG A 301 -16.18 8.46 -13.43
N ASN A 302 -17.28 8.56 -12.67
CA ASN A 302 -18.08 7.38 -12.38
C ASN A 302 -18.88 6.95 -13.61
N LYS A 303 -18.87 5.66 -13.90
CA LYS A 303 -19.69 5.07 -14.96
C LYS A 303 -21.18 5.29 -14.64
N ALA A 304 -21.96 5.62 -15.65
CA ALA A 304 -23.41 5.66 -15.53
C ALA A 304 -23.96 4.22 -15.41
N PRO A 305 -24.89 3.93 -14.49
CA PRO A 305 -25.56 2.64 -14.46
C PRO A 305 -26.34 2.41 -15.76
N ARG A 306 -26.45 1.15 -16.18
CA ARG A 306 -27.28 0.73 -17.31
C ARG A 306 -28.66 0.33 -16.77
N TRP A 307 -29.72 0.54 -17.55
CA TRP A 307 -31.05 0.03 -17.21
C TRP A 307 -31.07 -1.49 -17.37
N HIS A 308 -31.56 -2.22 -16.38
CA HIS A 308 -31.66 -3.67 -16.40
C HIS A 308 -33.14 -4.09 -16.39
N GLU A 309 -33.65 -4.42 -17.57
CA GLU A 309 -35.08 -4.61 -17.83
C GLU A 309 -35.75 -5.65 -16.91
N HIS A 310 -35.17 -6.85 -16.77
CA HIS A 310 -35.71 -7.90 -15.89
C HIS A 310 -35.74 -7.54 -14.40
N LEU A 311 -34.93 -6.56 -13.96
CA LEU A 311 -34.85 -6.11 -12.56
C LEU A 311 -35.52 -4.75 -12.34
N GLN A 312 -35.97 -4.09 -13.42
CA GLN A 312 -36.49 -2.73 -13.43
C GLN A 312 -35.61 -1.73 -12.62
N CYS A 313 -34.28 -1.90 -12.72
CA CYS A 313 -33.29 -1.14 -11.95
C CYS A 313 -32.25 -0.45 -12.81
N TRP A 314 -31.75 0.68 -12.32
CA TRP A 314 -30.47 1.26 -12.77
C TRP A 314 -29.33 0.56 -12.03
N CYS A 315 -28.57 -0.26 -12.74
CA CYS A 315 -27.61 -1.20 -12.17
C CYS A 315 -26.27 -1.18 -12.94
N LEU A 316 -25.16 -1.44 -12.24
CA LEU A 316 -23.81 -1.60 -12.82
C LEU A 316 -23.41 -3.07 -12.76
N ASN A 317 -22.68 -3.57 -13.76
CA ASN A 317 -22.18 -4.94 -13.75
C ASN A 317 -20.88 -5.03 -12.94
N PHE A 318 -20.99 -5.58 -11.73
CA PHE A 318 -19.86 -5.79 -10.83
C PHE A 318 -19.22 -7.19 -10.93
N HIS A 319 -19.61 -8.03 -11.91
CA HIS A 319 -19.04 -9.36 -12.13
C HIS A 319 -19.03 -10.24 -10.87
N GLY A 320 -20.10 -10.20 -10.07
CA GLY A 320 -20.22 -10.91 -8.79
C GLY A 320 -19.37 -10.35 -7.63
N ARG A 321 -18.49 -9.36 -7.85
CA ARG A 321 -17.64 -8.73 -6.82
C ARG A 321 -18.42 -7.87 -5.82
N VAL A 322 -19.65 -7.48 -6.13
CA VAL A 322 -20.53 -6.67 -5.27
C VAL A 322 -21.88 -7.34 -5.21
N THR A 323 -22.31 -7.68 -3.99
CA THR A 323 -23.49 -8.52 -3.74
C THR A 323 -24.59 -7.80 -2.96
N VAL A 324 -24.30 -6.65 -2.36
CA VAL A 324 -25.27 -5.89 -1.54
C VAL A 324 -25.53 -4.52 -2.15
N ALA A 325 -26.79 -4.22 -2.45
CA ALA A 325 -27.23 -2.92 -2.95
C ALA A 325 -26.89 -1.79 -1.96
N SER A 326 -26.30 -0.69 -2.47
CA SER A 326 -25.83 0.42 -1.64
C SER A 326 -25.49 1.64 -2.50
N VAL A 327 -25.82 2.84 -2.02
CA VAL A 327 -25.43 4.15 -2.62
C VAL A 327 -23.91 4.44 -2.60
N LYS A 328 -23.12 3.45 -2.17
CA LYS A 328 -21.64 3.46 -2.16
C LYS A 328 -21.05 2.61 -3.28
N ASN A 329 -21.86 1.83 -3.99
CA ASN A 329 -21.39 0.98 -5.07
C ASN A 329 -21.15 1.86 -6.31
N PHE A 330 -19.92 1.87 -6.82
CA PHE A 330 -19.57 2.64 -8.03
C PHE A 330 -18.42 1.97 -8.80
N GLN A 331 -18.33 2.32 -10.08
CA GLN A 331 -17.18 2.09 -10.94
C GLN A 331 -16.67 3.44 -11.40
N LEU A 332 -15.34 3.65 -11.40
CA LEU A 332 -14.70 4.76 -12.09
C LEU A 332 -13.97 4.25 -13.33
N ALA A 333 -13.98 5.06 -14.37
CA ALA A 333 -13.17 4.88 -15.57
C ALA A 333 -12.37 6.16 -15.86
N ALA A 334 -11.26 6.00 -16.58
CA ALA A 334 -10.50 7.13 -17.11
C ALA A 334 -11.16 7.61 -18.40
N THR A 335 -11.26 8.93 -18.58
CA THR A 335 -11.70 9.47 -19.87
C THR A 335 -10.48 9.74 -20.75
N VAL A 336 -10.27 8.85 -21.73
CA VAL A 336 -9.45 9.15 -22.91
C VAL A 336 -10.15 10.28 -23.67
N GLU A 337 -9.39 11.28 -24.13
CA GLU A 337 -9.97 12.35 -24.95
C GLU A 337 -10.35 11.80 -26.33
N GLU A 338 -11.56 12.11 -26.81
CA GLU A 338 -12.20 11.52 -28.01
C GLU A 338 -11.58 12.01 -29.35
N SER A 339 -10.26 12.15 -29.42
CA SER A 339 -9.54 12.76 -30.55
C SER A 339 -8.77 11.77 -31.44
N GLN A 340 -8.68 10.48 -31.11
CA GLN A 340 -8.05 9.46 -31.97
C GLN A 340 -8.83 8.13 -32.04
N LEU A 341 -9.19 7.77 -33.28
CA LEU A 341 -9.81 6.53 -33.76
C LEU A 341 -11.17 6.12 -33.14
N GLY A 342 -12.19 6.02 -34.01
CA GLY A 342 -13.55 5.57 -33.69
C GLY A 342 -13.68 4.07 -33.42
N GLY A 343 -12.98 3.56 -32.41
CA GLY A 343 -13.25 2.26 -31.81
C GLY A 343 -14.31 2.37 -30.70
N LYS A 344 -15.13 1.33 -30.53
CA LYS A 344 -15.90 1.12 -29.29
C LYS A 344 -14.93 0.66 -28.19
N GLU A 345 -14.09 1.55 -27.68
CA GLU A 345 -13.37 1.26 -26.44
C GLU A 345 -14.39 1.24 -25.28
N GLU A 346 -14.62 0.06 -24.69
CA GLU A 346 -15.48 -0.05 -23.52
C GLU A 346 -14.78 0.60 -22.33
N GLU A 347 -15.16 1.85 -22.03
CA GLU A 347 -14.69 2.73 -20.95
C GLU A 347 -14.06 1.95 -19.77
N GLU A 348 -12.73 1.83 -19.76
CA GLU A 348 -12.07 0.80 -18.94
C GLU A 348 -12.27 1.09 -17.44
N THR A 349 -12.71 0.07 -16.67
CA THR A 349 -12.95 0.25 -15.24
C THR A 349 -11.64 0.19 -14.45
N VAL A 350 -11.15 1.39 -14.11
CA VAL A 350 -9.93 1.67 -13.34
C VAL A 350 -10.13 1.42 -11.84
N LEU A 351 -11.33 1.68 -11.31
CA LEU A 351 -11.69 1.39 -9.91
C LEU A 351 -13.10 0.82 -9.84
N GLN A 352 -13.26 -0.31 -9.16
CA GLN A 352 -14.53 -0.90 -8.81
C GLN A 352 -14.66 -1.00 -7.29
N PHE A 353 -15.72 -0.45 -6.72
CA PHE A 353 -15.95 -0.49 -5.28
C PHE A 353 -17.42 -0.77 -4.94
N GLY A 354 -17.69 -1.60 -3.93
CA GLY A 354 -19.05 -1.83 -3.46
C GLY A 354 -19.18 -2.71 -2.21
N LYS A 355 -20.41 -2.78 -1.68
CA LYS A 355 -20.74 -3.49 -0.44
C LYS A 355 -20.94 -5.00 -0.71
N VAL A 356 -20.33 -5.83 0.14
CA VAL A 356 -20.56 -7.30 0.17
C VAL A 356 -21.05 -7.81 1.54
N GLY A 357 -20.92 -7.00 2.58
CA GLY A 357 -21.46 -7.26 3.93
C GLY A 357 -21.57 -5.96 4.74
N ASP A 358 -22.08 -6.01 5.97
CA ASP A 358 -22.43 -4.80 6.72
C ASP A 358 -21.30 -3.83 7.04
N ASP A 359 -20.09 -4.36 7.13
CA ASP A 359 -18.84 -3.61 7.28
C ASP A 359 -17.73 -4.16 6.37
N THR A 360 -18.09 -4.87 5.29
CA THR A 360 -17.14 -5.44 4.33
C THR A 360 -17.48 -4.99 2.92
N PHE A 361 -16.47 -4.49 2.21
CA PHE A 361 -16.56 -3.91 0.88
C PHE A 361 -15.44 -4.46 0.00
N THR A 362 -15.69 -4.64 -1.28
CA THR A 362 -14.65 -4.94 -2.30
C THR A 362 -14.11 -3.65 -2.89
N MET A 363 -12.83 -3.66 -3.26
CA MET A 363 -12.13 -2.56 -3.93
C MET A 363 -11.14 -3.17 -4.92
N ASP A 364 -11.48 -3.16 -6.21
CA ASP A 364 -10.63 -3.72 -7.27
C ASP A 364 -10.09 -2.54 -8.11
N TYR A 365 -8.76 -2.43 -8.27
CA TYR A 365 -8.15 -1.26 -8.93
C TYR A 365 -7.05 -1.62 -9.94
N ARG A 366 -6.88 -0.78 -10.96
CA ARG A 366 -5.83 -0.84 -11.99
C ARG A 366 -5.02 0.45 -12.03
N GLN A 367 -3.95 0.49 -12.83
CA GLN A 367 -3.38 1.76 -13.26
C GLN A 367 -4.45 2.72 -13.85
N PRO A 368 -4.29 4.04 -13.72
CA PRO A 368 -3.18 4.75 -13.06
C PRO A 368 -3.30 4.83 -11.52
N LEU A 369 -4.29 4.19 -10.90
CA LEU A 369 -4.43 4.25 -9.44
C LEU A 369 -3.41 3.36 -8.72
N SER A 370 -2.92 3.85 -7.59
CA SER A 370 -2.23 3.08 -6.57
C SER A 370 -3.19 2.60 -5.48
N ALA A 371 -2.78 1.63 -4.65
CA ALA A 371 -3.59 1.15 -3.52
C ALA A 371 -3.96 2.29 -2.56
N PHE A 372 -3.03 3.23 -2.33
CA PHE A 372 -3.25 4.42 -1.53
C PHE A 372 -4.33 5.34 -2.13
N LEU A 373 -4.23 5.69 -3.42
CA LEU A 373 -5.20 6.56 -4.08
C LEU A 373 -6.58 5.89 -4.17
N ALA A 374 -6.65 4.63 -4.60
CA ALA A 374 -7.89 3.85 -4.65
C ALA A 374 -8.59 3.80 -3.28
N PHE A 375 -7.84 3.54 -2.20
CA PHE A 375 -8.39 3.51 -0.85
C PHE A 375 -8.87 4.89 -0.38
N ALA A 376 -8.08 5.94 -0.61
CA ALA A 376 -8.47 7.31 -0.29
C ALA A 376 -9.76 7.74 -1.02
N ILE A 377 -9.89 7.41 -2.31
CA ILE A 377 -11.11 7.63 -3.10
C ILE A 377 -12.28 6.86 -2.50
N CYS A 378 -12.13 5.58 -2.17
CA CYS A 378 -13.20 4.78 -1.56
C CYS A 378 -13.66 5.33 -0.19
N LEU A 379 -12.74 5.87 0.62
CA LEU A 379 -13.06 6.50 1.91
C LEU A 379 -14.02 7.71 1.77
N THR A 380 -13.98 8.45 0.65
CA THR A 380 -14.92 9.56 0.39
C THR A 380 -16.39 9.11 0.28
N SER A 381 -16.65 7.83 0.00
CA SER A 381 -18.01 7.26 -0.02
C SER A 381 -18.62 7.11 1.38
N PHE A 382 -17.79 7.13 2.44
CA PHE A 382 -18.22 6.94 3.82
C PHE A 382 -18.52 8.29 4.48
N GLY A 383 -19.77 8.72 4.37
CA GLY A 383 -20.26 9.93 5.03
C GLY A 383 -21.67 10.25 4.56
N THR A 384 -22.39 11.04 5.35
CA THR A 384 -23.59 11.76 4.92
C THR A 384 -23.17 12.86 3.96
N LYS A 385 -23.83 12.96 2.81
CA LYS A 385 -23.58 14.02 1.81
C LYS A 385 -24.82 14.89 1.78
N LEU A 386 -24.79 16.02 2.50
CA LEU A 386 -25.97 16.80 2.88
C LEU A 386 -26.79 17.35 1.69
N ALA A 387 -26.27 17.29 0.46
CA ALA A 387 -26.93 17.76 -0.75
C ALA A 387 -26.78 16.80 -1.96
N CYS A 388 -26.57 15.50 -1.69
CA CYS A 388 -26.47 14.45 -2.72
C CYS A 388 -27.41 13.26 -2.42
N GLU A 389 -28.39 13.40 -1.55
CA GLU A 389 -29.39 12.37 -1.20
C GLU A 389 -30.69 12.53 -2.01
#